data_AF-T0ZLC2-F1
#
_entry.id   AF-T0ZLC2-F1
#
_cell.length_a   1.000
_cell.length_b   1.000
_cell.length_c   1.000
_cell.angle_alpha   90.00
_cell.angle_beta   90.00
_cell.angle_gamma   90.00
#
_symmetry.space_group_name_H-M   'P 1'
#
loop_
_entity.id
_entity.type
_entity.pdbx_description
1 polymer ?
#
loop_
_entity_poly.entity_id
_entity_poly.type
_entity_poly.pdbx_seq_one_letter_code
_entity_poly.pdbx_strand_id
1 'polypeptide(L)'
;CNLSCDFCQNFPISQLDHGREVTFTGLSRIFLDLEKRGAHNINLVTPSHVVPTLLIAIVVAREAGLSIPIVYNSNGFDDVGMLQLLDGLIDIYLPDMKYSEELHARRISKADRYVHFNRLAILEMFRQVGQLVLDEEGIAKKGF
;
A
#
# COMPACT_ATOMS: atom_id res chain seq x y z
N CYS A 1 -3.75 0.34 -11.34
CA CYS A 1 -3.33 1.57 -10.60
C CYS A 1 -4.41 2.64 -10.76
N ASN A 2 -4.71 3.41 -9.73
CA ASN A 2 -5.70 4.50 -9.76
C ASN A 2 -5.15 5.85 -10.28
N LEU A 3 -3.91 5.86 -10.78
CA LEU A 3 -3.26 6.99 -11.45
C LEU A 3 -2.75 6.57 -12.84
N SER A 4 -2.54 7.55 -13.72
CA SER A 4 -1.94 7.37 -15.05
C SER A 4 -0.78 8.34 -15.23
N CYS A 5 0.31 8.11 -14.48
CA CYS A 5 1.48 9.00 -14.48
C CYS A 5 2.27 8.89 -15.78
N ASP A 6 2.60 10.03 -16.40
CA ASP A 6 3.43 10.08 -17.61
C ASP A 6 4.86 9.52 -17.38
N PHE A 7 5.31 9.46 -16.12
CA PHE A 7 6.63 8.95 -15.70
C PHE A 7 6.58 7.57 -15.03
N CYS A 8 5.49 6.80 -15.19
CA CYS A 8 5.31 5.55 -14.45
C CYS A 8 6.37 4.49 -14.81
N GLN A 9 7.28 4.19 -13.88
CA GLN A 9 8.25 3.08 -14.02
C GLN A 9 7.56 1.71 -14.04
N ASN A 10 6.40 1.62 -13.39
CA ASN A 10 5.56 0.43 -13.31
C ASN A 10 4.48 0.41 -14.40
N PHE A 11 4.66 1.12 -15.52
CA PHE A 11 3.65 1.21 -16.59
C PHE A 11 3.12 -0.15 -17.05
N PRO A 12 3.96 -1.19 -17.29
CA PRO A 12 3.46 -2.49 -17.73
C PRO A 12 2.48 -3.14 -16.75
N ILE A 13 2.79 -3.12 -15.45
CA ILE A 13 1.90 -3.71 -14.43
C ILE A 13 0.73 -2.79 -14.05
N SER A 14 0.87 -1.47 -14.25
CA SER A 14 -0.14 -0.50 -13.81
C SER A 14 -1.20 -0.19 -14.84
N GLN A 15 -0.88 -0.27 -16.14
CA GLN A 15 -1.76 0.12 -17.25
C GLN A 15 -1.91 -0.97 -18.33
N LEU A 16 -1.01 -1.96 -18.41
CA LEU A 16 -1.08 -3.05 -19.41
C LEU A 16 -1.51 -4.40 -18.82
N ASP A 17 -1.91 -4.42 -17.55
CA ASP A 17 -2.40 -5.62 -16.86
C ASP A 17 -1.39 -6.79 -16.85
N HIS A 18 -0.08 -6.48 -16.84
CA HIS A 18 0.94 -7.49 -16.70
C HIS A 18 0.90 -8.11 -15.30
N GLY A 19 0.64 -9.41 -15.22
CA GLY A 19 0.61 -10.14 -13.96
C GLY A 19 -0.11 -11.47 -14.09
N ARG A 20 -0.63 -11.95 -12.97
CA ARG A 20 -1.54 -13.10 -12.93
C ARG A 20 -2.62 -12.84 -11.89
N GLU A 21 -3.82 -13.26 -12.20
CA GLU A 21 -4.91 -13.26 -11.22
C GLU A 21 -4.64 -14.30 -10.13
N VAL A 22 -4.99 -13.94 -8.90
CA VAL A 22 -4.93 -14.82 -7.74
C VAL A 22 -6.17 -14.62 -6.89
N THR A 23 -6.62 -15.69 -6.23
CA THR A 23 -7.65 -15.60 -5.18
C THR A 23 -7.05 -14.99 -3.92
N PHE A 24 -7.90 -14.50 -2.99
CA PHE A 24 -7.42 -14.03 -1.68
C PHE A 24 -6.65 -15.12 -0.90
N THR A 25 -7.06 -16.39 -1.04
CA THR A 25 -6.33 -17.54 -0.47
C THR A 25 -5.00 -17.83 -1.18
N GLY A 26 -4.93 -17.59 -2.49
CA GLY A 26 -3.68 -17.67 -3.24
C GLY A 26 -2.71 -16.57 -2.82
N LEU A 27 -3.23 -15.34 -2.62
CA LEU A 27 -2.44 -14.20 -2.17
C LEU A 27 -1.90 -14.39 -0.74
N SER A 28 -2.69 -14.93 0.19
CA SER A 28 -2.23 -15.22 1.55
C SER A 28 -1.10 -16.26 1.57
N ARG A 29 -1.16 -17.28 0.70
CA ARG A 29 -0.06 -18.26 0.53
C ARG A 29 1.21 -17.61 0.00
N ILE A 30 1.07 -16.69 -0.96
CA ILE A 30 2.22 -15.92 -1.47
C ILE A 30 2.91 -15.14 -0.35
N PHE A 31 2.14 -14.53 0.57
CA PHE A 31 2.72 -13.82 1.71
C PHE A 31 3.55 -14.75 2.61
N LEU A 32 2.99 -15.89 3.00
CA LEU A 32 3.67 -16.87 3.85
C LEU A 32 4.91 -17.47 3.16
N ASP A 33 4.85 -17.70 1.85
CA ASP A 33 5.98 -18.23 1.09
C ASP A 33 7.12 -17.20 0.96
N LEU A 34 6.79 -15.91 0.86
CA LEU A 34 7.79 -14.83 0.92
C LEU A 34 8.45 -14.75 2.30
N GLU A 35 7.69 -14.86 3.37
CA GLU A 35 8.23 -14.92 4.74
C GLU A 35 9.17 -16.12 4.92
N LYS A 36 8.77 -17.33 4.48
CA LYS A 36 9.63 -18.53 4.52
C LYS A 36 10.94 -18.36 3.76
N ARG A 37 10.96 -17.50 2.74
CA ARG A 37 12.16 -17.16 1.96
C ARG A 37 13.04 -16.09 2.63
N GLY A 38 12.66 -15.62 3.82
CA GLY A 38 13.40 -14.61 4.58
C GLY A 38 13.05 -13.17 4.22
N ALA A 39 11.87 -12.91 3.64
CA ALA A 39 11.44 -11.53 3.42
C ALA A 39 11.26 -10.81 4.77
N HIS A 40 11.75 -9.57 4.87
CA HIS A 40 11.58 -8.77 6.09
C HIS A 40 10.18 -8.17 6.23
N ASN A 41 9.44 -8.05 5.13
CA ASN A 41 8.07 -7.54 5.09
C ASN A 41 7.36 -7.98 3.80
N ILE A 42 6.04 -7.79 3.77
CA ILE A 42 5.23 -7.88 2.56
C ILE A 42 4.95 -6.46 2.06
N ASN A 43 5.57 -6.07 0.95
CA ASN A 43 5.41 -4.74 0.37
C ASN A 43 4.36 -4.72 -0.74
N LEU A 44 3.19 -4.16 -0.43
CA LEU A 44 2.06 -4.05 -1.33
C LEU A 44 2.13 -2.71 -2.06
N VAL A 45 2.44 -2.76 -3.36
CA VAL A 45 2.67 -1.57 -4.18
C VAL A 45 1.39 -1.17 -4.91
N THR A 46 0.88 0.02 -4.60
CA THR A 46 -0.35 0.63 -5.13
C THR A 46 -1.62 -0.24 -5.00
N PRO A 47 -1.92 -0.79 -3.81
CA PRO A 47 -3.06 -1.71 -3.64
C PRO A 47 -4.43 -1.01 -3.51
N SER A 48 -4.51 0.31 -3.62
CA SER A 48 -5.69 1.15 -3.40
C SER A 48 -6.96 0.66 -4.10
N HIS A 49 -6.81 0.08 -5.28
CA HIS A 49 -7.90 -0.38 -6.14
C HIS A 49 -8.44 -1.78 -5.79
N VAL A 50 -7.82 -2.48 -4.82
CA VAL A 50 -8.17 -3.86 -4.43
C VAL A 50 -8.28 -4.03 -2.90
N VAL A 51 -8.43 -2.94 -2.15
CA VAL A 51 -8.46 -2.94 -0.67
C VAL A 51 -9.42 -3.99 -0.08
N PRO A 52 -10.68 -4.14 -0.55
CA PRO A 52 -11.60 -5.12 0.05
C PRO A 52 -11.08 -6.57 -0.02
N THR A 53 -10.57 -6.99 -1.17
CA THR A 53 -10.03 -8.34 -1.37
C THR A 53 -8.69 -8.52 -0.64
N LEU A 54 -7.88 -7.47 -0.64
CA LEU A 54 -6.59 -7.46 0.06
C LEU A 54 -6.78 -7.67 1.57
N LEU A 55 -7.75 -7.01 2.18
CA LEU A 55 -8.06 -7.15 3.60
C LEU A 55 -8.27 -8.63 3.98
N ILE A 56 -9.06 -9.35 3.19
CA ILE A 56 -9.33 -10.78 3.41
C ILE A 56 -8.03 -11.59 3.32
N ALA A 57 -7.20 -11.33 2.32
CA ALA A 57 -5.91 -12.03 2.16
C ALA A 57 -4.96 -11.79 3.34
N ILE A 58 -4.92 -10.56 3.86
CA ILE A 58 -4.12 -10.20 5.04
C ILE A 58 -4.60 -10.97 6.26
N VAL A 59 -5.90 -10.94 6.56
CA VAL A 59 -6.48 -11.65 7.72
C VAL A 59 -6.18 -13.15 7.64
N VAL A 60 -6.43 -13.77 6.47
CA VAL A 60 -6.15 -15.19 6.26
C VAL A 60 -4.66 -15.51 6.44
N ALA A 61 -3.76 -14.64 5.97
CA ALA A 61 -2.32 -14.84 6.15
C ALA A 61 -1.90 -14.73 7.62
N ARG A 62 -2.45 -13.75 8.37
CA ARG A 62 -2.21 -13.58 9.81
C ARG A 62 -2.70 -14.78 10.62
N GLU A 63 -3.92 -15.26 10.34
CA GLU A 63 -4.46 -16.49 10.97
C GLU A 63 -3.60 -17.73 10.67
N ALA A 64 -2.98 -17.77 9.49
CA ALA A 64 -2.07 -18.83 9.08
C ALA A 64 -0.61 -18.64 9.55
N GLY A 65 -0.33 -17.61 10.36
CA GLY A 65 0.96 -17.43 11.03
C GLY A 65 1.91 -16.40 10.41
N LEU A 66 1.46 -15.57 9.47
CA LEU A 66 2.28 -14.48 8.93
C LEU A 66 2.69 -13.53 10.05
N SER A 67 4.00 -13.45 10.33
CA SER A 67 4.55 -12.69 11.46
C SER A 67 5.29 -11.42 11.04
N ILE A 68 5.76 -11.35 9.79
CA ILE A 68 6.46 -10.17 9.27
C ILE A 68 5.53 -8.97 9.01
N PRO A 69 6.04 -7.73 9.06
CA PRO A 69 5.28 -6.53 8.76
C PRO A 69 4.66 -6.50 7.36
N ILE A 70 3.52 -5.82 7.23
CA ILE A 70 2.89 -5.48 5.95
C ILE A 70 3.08 -3.99 5.69
N VAL A 71 3.67 -3.69 4.54
CA VAL A 71 3.90 -2.33 4.05
C VAL A 71 2.84 -1.97 3.01
N TYR A 72 2.12 -0.89 3.24
CA TYR A 72 1.21 -0.28 2.28
C TYR A 72 1.94 0.84 1.53
N ASN A 73 2.55 0.49 0.40
CA ASN A 73 3.27 1.41 -0.45
C ASN A 73 2.32 2.00 -1.49
N SER A 74 1.95 3.26 -1.31
CA SER A 74 0.91 3.91 -2.12
C SER A 74 1.42 5.15 -2.85
N ASN A 75 0.69 5.58 -3.87
CA ASN A 75 0.84 6.91 -4.44
C ASN A 75 0.15 8.01 -3.60
N GLY A 76 -0.44 7.62 -2.46
CA GLY A 76 -1.10 8.47 -1.50
C GLY A 76 -2.41 9.09 -1.99
N PHE A 77 -2.94 8.69 -3.16
CA PHE A 77 -4.25 9.11 -3.64
C PHE A 77 -5.30 8.07 -3.25
N ASP A 78 -5.50 7.92 -1.94
CA ASP A 78 -6.33 6.87 -1.36
C ASP A 78 -7.64 7.43 -0.79
N ASP A 79 -8.68 6.61 -0.84
CA ASP A 79 -9.93 6.93 -0.14
C ASP A 79 -9.74 6.73 1.38
N VAL A 80 -10.07 7.75 2.15
CA VAL A 80 -9.90 7.73 3.62
C VAL A 80 -10.78 6.66 4.27
N GLY A 81 -12.00 6.45 3.76
CA GLY A 81 -12.88 5.40 4.27
C GLY A 81 -12.30 4.01 4.05
N MET A 82 -11.66 3.78 2.90
CA MET A 82 -10.94 2.53 2.63
C MET A 82 -9.70 2.36 3.52
N LEU A 83 -8.97 3.44 3.81
CA LEU A 83 -7.85 3.40 4.75
C LEU A 83 -8.31 3.03 6.17
N GLN A 84 -9.44 3.56 6.63
CA GLN A 84 -9.97 3.23 7.97
C GLN A 84 -10.25 1.74 8.14
N LEU A 85 -10.62 1.03 7.08
CA LEU A 85 -10.81 -0.43 7.11
C LEU A 85 -9.49 -1.21 7.29
N LEU A 86 -8.36 -0.56 7.06
CA LEU A 86 -7.02 -1.13 7.18
C LEU A 86 -6.38 -0.89 8.56
N ASP A 87 -7.05 -0.16 9.45
CA ASP A 87 -6.54 0.14 10.79
C ASP A 87 -6.30 -1.16 11.59
N GLY A 88 -5.08 -1.31 12.09
CA GLY A 88 -4.60 -2.51 12.76
C GLY A 88 -4.17 -3.66 11.85
N LEU A 89 -4.30 -3.55 10.53
CA LEU A 89 -3.85 -4.56 9.55
C LEU A 89 -2.55 -4.20 8.85
N ILE A 90 -2.31 -2.91 8.66
CA ILE A 90 -1.08 -2.38 8.07
C ILE A 90 -0.13 -1.95 9.17
N ASP A 91 1.12 -2.40 9.07
CA ASP A 91 2.16 -2.04 10.02
C ASP A 91 2.90 -0.79 9.59
N ILE A 92 3.16 -0.66 8.29
CA ILE A 92 3.98 0.43 7.74
C ILE A 92 3.26 1.08 6.57
N TYR A 93 3.17 2.39 6.57
CA TYR A 93 2.73 3.16 5.40
C TYR A 93 3.94 3.76 4.70
N LEU A 94 4.01 3.59 3.38
CA LEU A 94 5.06 4.18 2.54
C LEU A 94 4.42 4.93 1.36
N PRO A 95 3.77 6.08 1.59
CA PRO A 95 3.10 6.82 0.54
C PRO A 95 4.03 7.82 -0.16
N ASP A 96 3.84 7.98 -1.47
CA ASP A 96 4.37 9.13 -2.20
C ASP A 96 3.47 10.36 -2.02
N MET A 97 4.07 11.51 -1.73
CA MET A 97 3.43 12.83 -1.92
C MET A 97 3.96 13.44 -3.22
N LYS A 98 3.33 13.10 -4.35
CA LYS A 98 3.86 13.43 -5.68
C LYS A 98 3.71 14.90 -6.07
N TYR A 99 2.67 15.55 -5.54
CA TYR A 99 2.28 16.90 -5.97
C TYR A 99 1.85 17.77 -4.80
N SER A 100 2.22 19.04 -4.84
CA SER A 100 1.72 20.11 -3.96
C SER A 100 0.72 21.04 -4.67
N GLU A 101 0.57 20.92 -5.99
CA GLU A 101 -0.36 21.72 -6.81
C GLU A 101 -1.26 20.83 -7.70
N GLU A 102 -2.55 21.15 -7.72
CA GLU A 102 -3.57 20.38 -8.47
C GLU A 102 -3.34 20.39 -9.98
N LEU A 103 -2.80 21.50 -10.51
CA LEU A 103 -2.52 21.62 -11.94
C LEU A 103 -1.54 20.54 -12.41
N HIS A 104 -0.51 20.24 -11.62
CA HIS A 104 0.50 19.23 -11.95
C HIS A 104 -0.07 17.82 -11.81
N ALA A 105 -0.80 17.55 -10.72
CA ALA A 105 -1.43 16.25 -10.51
C ALA A 105 -2.39 15.87 -11.65
N ARG A 106 -3.23 16.83 -12.07
CA ARG A 106 -4.16 16.65 -13.18
C ARG A 106 -3.43 16.46 -14.51
N ARG A 107 -2.43 17.28 -14.80
CA ARG A 107 -1.72 17.22 -16.09
C ARG A 107 -0.91 15.94 -16.24
N ILE A 108 -0.13 15.59 -15.22
CA ILE A 108 0.92 14.55 -15.30
C ILE A 108 0.40 13.17 -14.85
N SER A 109 -0.59 13.10 -13.95
CA SER A 109 -1.10 11.82 -13.42
C SER A 109 -2.60 11.61 -13.61
N LYS A 110 -3.30 12.54 -14.26
CA LYS A 110 -4.77 12.51 -14.46
C LYS A 110 -5.54 12.41 -13.13
N ALA A 111 -5.00 13.03 -12.08
CA ALA A 111 -5.57 13.00 -10.74
C ALA A 111 -6.19 14.34 -10.37
N ASP A 112 -7.52 14.39 -10.30
CA ASP A 112 -8.24 15.58 -9.86
C ASP A 112 -8.35 15.62 -8.33
N ARG A 113 -8.11 16.79 -7.73
CA ARG A 113 -8.14 17.02 -6.27
C ARG A 113 -7.11 16.17 -5.51
N TYR A 114 -6.00 15.83 -6.16
CA TYR A 114 -4.96 14.98 -5.59
C TYR A 114 -4.42 15.55 -4.28
N VAL A 115 -4.08 16.85 -4.24
CA VAL A 115 -3.44 17.46 -3.07
C VAL A 115 -4.38 17.40 -1.86
N HIS A 116 -5.68 17.62 -2.09
CA HIS A 116 -6.69 17.51 -1.05
C HIS A 116 -6.78 16.08 -0.49
N PHE A 117 -7.02 15.09 -1.35
CA PHE A 117 -7.18 13.69 -0.90
C PHE A 117 -5.88 13.10 -0.37
N ASN A 118 -4.74 13.45 -0.96
CA ASN A 118 -3.44 13.01 -0.49
C ASN A 118 -3.19 13.46 0.93
N ARG A 119 -3.38 14.75 1.25
CA ARG A 119 -3.18 15.23 2.62
C ARG A 119 -4.07 14.52 3.63
N LEU A 120 -5.34 14.25 3.27
CA LEU A 120 -6.24 13.51 4.14
C LEU A 120 -5.79 12.06 4.33
N ALA A 121 -5.37 11.38 3.26
CA ALA A 121 -4.84 10.03 3.30
C ALA A 121 -3.58 9.95 4.17
N ILE A 122 -2.62 10.86 4.00
CA ILE A 122 -1.38 10.92 4.79
C ILE A 122 -1.68 11.07 6.29
N LEU A 123 -2.62 11.95 6.65
CA LEU A 123 -3.02 12.13 8.05
C LEU A 123 -3.65 10.87 8.64
N GLU A 124 -4.51 10.18 7.88
CA GLU A 124 -5.12 8.93 8.31
C GLU A 124 -4.09 7.80 8.44
N MET A 125 -3.18 7.66 7.47
CA MET A 125 -2.07 6.70 7.53
C MET A 125 -1.22 6.93 8.78
N PHE A 126 -0.79 8.17 9.02
CA PHE A 126 -0.01 8.52 10.21
C PHE A 126 -0.78 8.25 11.51
N ARG A 127 -2.09 8.52 11.56
CA ARG A 127 -2.94 8.22 12.73
C ARG A 127 -2.91 6.74 13.10
N GLN A 128 -2.90 5.84 12.12
CA GLN A 128 -2.97 4.40 12.36
C GLN A 128 -1.66 3.81 12.92
N VAL A 129 -0.52 4.23 12.36
CA VAL A 129 0.77 3.56 12.66
C VAL A 129 1.73 4.42 13.48
N GLY A 130 1.56 5.75 13.49
CA GLY A 130 2.42 6.68 14.23
C GLY A 130 3.82 6.80 13.64
N GLN A 131 4.78 7.18 14.50
CA GLN A 131 6.19 7.32 14.10
C GLN A 131 6.84 5.97 13.80
N LEU A 132 7.80 5.98 12.87
CA LEU A 132 8.63 4.83 12.53
C LEU A 132 9.32 4.20 13.75
N VAL A 133 9.15 2.90 13.89
CA VAL A 133 9.79 2.03 14.88
C VAL A 133 10.65 1.02 14.13
N LEU A 134 11.92 0.95 14.52
CA LEU A 134 12.91 0.02 14.01
C LEU A 134 13.19 -1.06 15.04
N ASP A 135 13.62 -2.24 14.59
CA ASP A 135 14.24 -3.24 15.47
C ASP A 135 15.73 -2.95 15.73
N GLU A 136 16.37 -3.84 16.49
CA GLU A 136 17.79 -3.72 16.88
C GLU A 136 18.75 -3.74 15.69
N GLU A 137 18.31 -4.28 14.54
CA GLU A 137 19.09 -4.34 13.30
C GLU A 137 18.79 -3.13 12.37
N GLY A 138 17.91 -2.22 12.80
CA GLY A 138 17.51 -1.05 12.01
C GLY A 138 16.44 -1.34 10.96
N ILE A 139 15.77 -2.50 11.04
CA ILE A 139 14.70 -2.87 10.11
C ILE A 139 13.36 -2.32 10.62
N ALA A 140 12.61 -1.69 9.74
CA ALA A 140 11.30 -1.14 10.07
C ALA A 140 10.31 -2.25 10.48
N LYS A 141 9.66 -2.06 11.64
CA LYS A 141 8.61 -2.96 12.16
C LYS A 141 7.22 -2.35 12.07
N LYS A 142 7.10 -1.05 12.31
CA LYS A 142 5.83 -0.32 12.31
C LYS A 142 6.07 1.17 12.09
N GLY A 143 5.11 1.89 11.53
CA GLY A 143 5.10 3.35 11.49
C GLY A 143 5.01 3.93 10.07
N PHE A 144 4.94 5.26 10.03
CA PHE A 144 4.88 6.06 8.81
C PHE A 144 6.27 6.53 8.38
#